data_AF-A0A0K1E9S9-F1
#
_entry.id   AF-A0A0K1E9S9-F1
#
_cell.length_a   1.000
_cell.length_b   1.000
_cell.length_c   1.000
_cell.angle_alpha   90.00
_cell.angle_beta   90.00
_cell.angle_gamma   90.00
#
_symmetry.space_group_name_H-M   'P 1'
#
loop_
_entity.id
_entity.type
_entity.pdbx_description
1 polymer ?
#
loop_
_entity_poly.entity_id
_entity_poly.type
_entity_poly.pdbx_seq_one_letter_code
_entity_poly.pdbx_strand_id
1 'polypeptide(L)'
;MKMRWIWIALGLALAGCGPSVEDLCDDLLDECDDAIPHGDCVANGESLERRAERAGCEDQFEAYLDCIDDELCAWATQCTREKAALVTCTGEDAWQ
;
A
#
# COMPACT_ATOMS: atom_id res chain seq x y z
N MET A 1 -21.07 3.75 -44.48
CA MET A 1 -19.80 3.48 -43.77
C MET A 1 -19.85 4.24 -42.44
N LYS A 2 -20.01 3.53 -41.32
CA LYS A 2 -20.20 4.13 -39.98
C LYS A 2 -18.83 4.47 -39.39
N MET A 3 -18.61 5.77 -39.19
CA MET A 3 -17.43 6.37 -38.55
C MET A 3 -17.30 5.85 -37.11
N ARG A 4 -16.23 5.12 -36.79
CA ARG A 4 -15.90 4.71 -35.42
C ARG A 4 -14.83 5.68 -34.91
N TRP A 5 -15.28 6.66 -34.12
CA TRP A 5 -14.40 7.51 -33.33
C TRP A 5 -13.78 6.68 -32.22
N ILE A 6 -12.47 6.44 -32.33
CA ILE A 6 -11.66 5.86 -31.25
C ILE A 6 -11.22 7.03 -30.38
N TRP A 7 -11.86 7.15 -29.22
CA TRP A 7 -11.42 8.01 -28.14
C TRP A 7 -10.15 7.41 -27.55
N ILE A 8 -9.01 8.09 -27.74
CA ILE A 8 -7.76 7.75 -27.07
C ILE A 8 -7.92 8.18 -25.61
N ALA A 9 -7.93 7.19 -24.72
CA ALA A 9 -8.02 7.37 -23.29
C ALA A 9 -6.85 8.21 -22.78
N LEU A 10 -7.19 9.25 -22.05
CA LEU A 10 -6.33 10.14 -21.31
C LEU A 10 -5.68 9.35 -20.17
N GLY A 11 -4.37 9.10 -20.25
CA GLY A 11 -3.60 8.54 -19.15
C GLY A 11 -3.52 9.56 -18.03
N LEU A 12 -4.33 9.37 -16.98
CA LEU A 12 -4.16 10.09 -15.73
C LEU A 12 -2.91 9.56 -15.04
N ALA A 13 -1.92 10.44 -14.91
CA ALA A 13 -0.93 10.35 -13.86
C ALA A 13 -1.67 10.38 -12.51
N LEU A 14 -1.75 9.23 -11.85
CA LEU A 14 -2.09 9.14 -10.44
C LEU A 14 -0.86 9.63 -9.68
N ALA A 15 -0.83 10.94 -9.38
CA ALA A 15 -0.01 11.42 -8.29
C ALA A 15 -0.68 10.93 -6.99
N GLY A 16 0.08 10.24 -6.15
CA GLY A 16 -0.38 9.40 -5.05
C GLY A 16 -1.45 10.03 -4.17
N CYS A 17 -2.65 9.44 -4.24
CA CYS A 17 -3.75 9.66 -3.30
C CYS A 17 -3.98 8.41 -2.45
N GLY A 18 -2.91 7.67 -2.12
CA GLY A 18 -2.98 6.57 -1.16
C GLY A 18 -2.87 7.08 0.28
N PRO A 19 -3.31 6.30 1.28
CA PRO A 19 -3.13 6.62 2.68
C PRO A 19 -1.64 6.72 3.02
N SER A 20 -1.27 7.66 3.88
CA SER A 20 0.10 7.73 4.37
C SER A 20 0.34 6.64 5.43
N VAL A 21 1.61 6.23 5.60
CA VAL A 21 1.97 5.29 6.67
C VAL A 21 1.56 5.81 8.04
N GLU A 22 1.67 7.11 8.29
CA GLU A 22 1.33 7.73 9.58
C GLU A 22 -0.17 7.65 9.83
N ASP A 23 -1.00 8.07 8.87
CA ASP A 23 -2.46 8.01 8.99
C ASP A 23 -2.94 6.57 9.23
N LEU A 24 -2.38 5.62 8.47
CA LEU A 24 -2.73 4.21 8.57
C LEU A 24 -2.35 3.59 9.93
N CYS A 25 -1.21 4.01 10.49
CA CYS A 25 -0.79 3.55 11.82
C CYS A 25 -1.65 4.14 12.95
N ASP A 26 -2.11 5.39 12.80
CA ASP A 26 -3.06 6.00 13.73
C ASP A 26 -4.40 5.24 13.69
N ASP A 27 -4.94 4.96 12.50
CA ASP A 27 -6.20 4.21 12.35
C ASP A 27 -6.10 2.79 12.92
N LEU A 28 -4.99 2.10 12.68
CA LEU A 28 -4.75 0.78 13.28
C LEU A 28 -4.67 0.84 14.82
N LEU A 29 -4.02 1.88 15.38
CA LEU A 29 -3.92 2.05 16.83
C LEU A 29 -5.30 2.33 17.48
N ASP A 30 -6.12 3.14 16.81
CA ASP A 30 -7.42 3.56 17.33
C ASP A 30 -8.49 2.46 17.17
N GLU A 31 -8.44 1.69 16.09
CA GLU A 31 -9.50 0.71 15.76
C GLU A 31 -9.17 -0.73 16.17
N CYS A 32 -7.90 -1.09 16.39
CA CYS A 32 -7.50 -2.48 16.59
C CYS A 32 -6.84 -2.73 17.96
N ASP A 33 -7.41 -3.68 18.72
CA ASP A 33 -6.94 -4.06 20.05
C ASP A 33 -5.53 -4.72 20.05
N ASP A 34 -5.09 -5.25 18.91
CA ASP A 34 -3.82 -5.94 18.70
C ASP A 34 -2.82 -5.15 17.84
N ALA A 35 -3.00 -3.82 17.77
CA ALA A 35 -2.13 -2.94 17.01
C ALA A 35 -0.67 -3.00 17.47
N ILE A 36 0.23 -3.00 16.49
CA ILE A 36 1.67 -2.78 16.69
C ILE A 36 1.84 -1.39 17.33
N PRO A 37 2.76 -1.19 18.29
CA PRO A 37 3.02 0.14 18.85
C PRO A 37 3.23 1.18 17.73
N HIS A 38 2.52 2.31 17.80
CA HIS A 38 2.50 3.32 16.73
C HIS A 38 3.89 3.69 16.19
N GLY A 39 4.86 3.91 17.08
CA GLY A 39 6.23 4.24 16.68
C GLY A 39 6.92 3.13 15.87
N ASP A 40 6.66 1.86 16.19
CA ASP A 40 7.20 0.71 15.46
C ASP A 40 6.45 0.54 14.12
N CYS A 41 5.14 0.78 14.10
CA CYS A 41 4.33 0.80 12.87
C CYS A 41 4.89 1.82 11.87
N VAL A 42 5.01 3.09 12.27
CA VAL A 42 5.51 4.16 11.40
C VAL A 42 6.95 3.90 10.95
N ALA A 43 7.84 3.54 11.88
CA ALA A 43 9.25 3.29 11.54
C ALA A 43 9.41 2.15 10.54
N ASN A 44 8.63 1.07 10.70
CA ASN A 44 8.66 -0.03 9.77
C ASN A 44 8.04 0.37 8.42
N GLY A 45 6.96 1.16 8.42
CA GLY A 45 6.25 1.55 7.19
C GLY A 45 7.08 2.48 6.33
N GLU A 46 7.70 3.51 6.92
CA GLU A 46 8.63 4.36 6.19
C GLU A 46 9.88 3.58 5.73
N SER A 47 10.34 2.62 6.52
CA SER A 47 11.44 1.75 6.09
C SER A 47 11.05 0.95 4.85
N LEU A 48 9.79 0.49 4.77
CA LEU A 48 9.26 -0.27 3.65
C LEU A 48 9.06 0.62 2.42
N GLU A 49 8.52 1.83 2.61
CA GLU A 49 8.39 2.87 1.57
C GLU A 49 9.73 3.15 0.91
N ARG A 50 10.77 3.50 1.70
CA ARG A 50 12.13 3.75 1.18
C ARG A 50 12.74 2.55 0.46
N ARG A 51 12.32 1.32 0.78
CA ARG A 51 12.76 0.11 0.06
C ARG A 51 12.03 -0.04 -1.25
N ALA A 52 10.71 0.15 -1.24
CA ALA A 52 9.88 0.14 -2.43
C ALA A 52 10.38 1.19 -3.44
N GLU A 53 10.60 2.43 -3.01
CA GLU A 53 11.17 3.51 -3.84
C GLU A 53 12.52 3.13 -4.45
N ARG A 54 13.45 2.58 -3.65
CA ARG A 54 14.77 2.18 -4.16
C ARG A 54 14.71 1.02 -5.15
N ALA A 55 13.68 0.18 -5.05
CA ALA A 55 13.46 -0.96 -5.93
C ALA A 55 12.60 -0.63 -7.16
N GLY A 56 11.96 0.56 -7.20
CA GLY A 56 10.97 0.90 -8.22
C GLY A 56 9.66 0.12 -8.06
N CYS A 57 9.25 -0.13 -6.81
CA CYS A 57 8.12 -0.95 -6.40
C CYS A 57 7.02 -0.13 -5.69
N GLU A 58 6.96 1.18 -5.94
CA GLU A 58 6.02 2.11 -5.30
C GLU A 58 4.57 1.67 -5.52
N ASP A 59 4.21 1.22 -6.73
CA ASP A 59 2.87 0.72 -7.05
C ASP A 59 2.43 -0.45 -6.15
N GLN A 60 3.36 -1.38 -5.83
CA GLN A 60 3.05 -2.51 -4.96
C GLN A 60 2.96 -2.10 -3.50
N PHE A 61 3.69 -1.05 -3.11
CA PHE A 61 3.63 -0.50 -1.76
C PHE A 61 2.31 0.24 -1.54
N GLU A 62 1.92 1.12 -2.46
CA GLU A 62 0.62 1.81 -2.42
C GLU A 62 -0.54 0.81 -2.40
N ALA A 63 -0.52 -0.20 -3.27
CA ALA A 63 -1.55 -1.25 -3.27
C ALA A 63 -1.62 -2.04 -1.94
N TYR A 64 -0.49 -2.16 -1.25
CA TYR A 64 -0.46 -2.79 0.07
C TYR A 64 -1.04 -1.90 1.15
N LEU A 65 -0.70 -0.60 1.16
CA LEU A 65 -1.31 0.37 2.08
C LEU A 65 -2.82 0.49 1.88
N ASP A 66 -3.28 0.58 0.64
CA ASP A 66 -4.72 0.61 0.31
C ASP A 66 -5.46 -0.60 0.88
N CYS A 67 -4.86 -1.80 0.79
CA CYS A 67 -5.48 -2.99 1.38
C CYS A 67 -5.56 -2.92 2.90
N ILE A 68 -4.51 -2.41 3.56
CA ILE A 68 -4.51 -2.31 5.02
C ILE A 68 -5.56 -1.29 5.47
N ASP A 69 -5.73 -0.20 4.74
CA ASP A 69 -6.78 0.80 4.99
C ASP A 69 -8.19 0.21 4.83
N ASP A 70 -8.40 -0.63 3.80
CA ASP A 70 -9.69 -1.28 3.56
C ASP A 70 -10.02 -2.36 4.61
N GLU A 71 -9.02 -3.13 5.06
CA GLU A 71 -9.22 -4.31 5.92
C GLU A 71 -8.99 -4.05 7.41
N LEU A 72 -8.28 -2.96 7.75
CA LEU A 72 -7.90 -2.54 9.10
C LEU A 72 -7.49 -3.75 9.93
N CYS A 73 -8.17 -4.07 11.03
CA CYS A 73 -7.78 -5.11 11.98
C CYS A 73 -7.68 -6.53 11.39
N ALA A 74 -8.20 -6.78 10.18
CA ALA A 74 -8.04 -8.06 9.48
C ALA A 74 -6.86 -8.10 8.49
N TRP A 75 -6.14 -6.98 8.30
CA TRP A 75 -5.14 -6.78 7.25
C TRP A 75 -4.09 -7.89 7.18
N ALA A 76 -3.61 -8.36 8.34
CA ALA A 76 -2.56 -9.38 8.41
C ALA A 76 -2.95 -10.69 7.71
N THR A 77 -4.25 -10.98 7.64
CA THR A 77 -4.78 -12.18 6.97
C THR A 77 -5.34 -11.88 5.58
N GLN A 78 -5.95 -10.71 5.37
CA GLN A 78 -6.65 -10.37 4.13
C GLN A 78 -5.71 -9.81 3.07
N CYS A 79 -4.70 -9.04 3.46
CA CYS A 79 -3.75 -8.38 2.56
C CYS A 79 -2.53 -9.23 2.20
N THR A 80 -2.63 -10.55 2.34
CA THR A 80 -1.51 -11.47 2.07
C THR A 80 -1.08 -11.48 0.60
N ARG A 81 -2.01 -11.18 -0.32
CA ARG A 81 -1.73 -11.10 -1.76
C ARG A 81 -0.88 -9.88 -2.10
N GLU A 82 -1.29 -8.72 -1.62
CA GLU A 82 -0.63 -7.43 -1.80
C GLU A 82 0.74 -7.45 -1.13
N LYS A 83 0.80 -7.97 0.11
CA LYS A 83 2.05 -8.26 0.82
C LYS A 83 2.97 -9.12 -0.04
N ALA A 84 2.49 -10.25 -0.57
CA ALA A 84 3.31 -11.13 -1.40
C ALA A 84 3.80 -10.45 -2.70
N ALA A 85 2.98 -9.60 -3.31
CA ALA A 85 3.38 -8.83 -4.49
C ALA A 85 4.50 -7.83 -4.17
N LEU A 86 4.39 -7.12 -3.04
CA LEU A 86 5.42 -6.20 -2.56
C LEU A 86 6.71 -6.94 -2.24
N VAL A 87 6.64 -8.05 -1.50
CA VAL A 87 7.81 -8.90 -1.18
C VAL A 87 8.47 -9.44 -2.46
N THR A 88 7.67 -9.84 -3.45
CA THR A 88 8.20 -10.32 -4.74
C THR A 88 8.94 -9.20 -5.48
N CYS A 89 8.49 -7.96 -5.36
CA CYS A 89 9.11 -6.81 -6.01
C CYS A 89 10.38 -6.34 -5.29
N THR A 90 10.33 -6.19 -3.96
CA THR A 90 11.44 -5.67 -3.15
C THR A 90 12.49 -6.73 -2.80
N GLY A 91 12.10 -8.02 -2.81
CA GLY A 91 12.93 -9.13 -2.35
C GLY A 91 13.04 -9.23 -0.82
N GLU A 92 12.25 -8.47 -0.07
CA GLU A 92 12.27 -8.42 1.40
C GLU A 92 10.86 -8.57 1.97
N ASP A 93 10.75 -9.24 3.13
CA ASP A 93 9.45 -9.40 3.82
C ASP A 93 8.93 -8.03 4.30
N ALA A 94 7.70 -7.69 3.93
CA ALA A 94 7.00 -6.49 4.37
C ALA A 94 6.35 -6.74 5.74
N TRP A 95 6.33 -5.74 6.64
CA TRP A 95 5.69 -5.75 7.98
C TRP A 95 5.43 -7.14 8.61
N GLN A 96 6.31 -7.56 9.53
CA GLN A 96 6.09 -8.70 10.42
C GLN A 96 5.46 -8.27 11.74
#